data_AF-A0A951WGN3-F1
#
_entry.id   AF-A0A951WGN3-F1
#
_cell.length_a   1.000
_cell.length_b   1.000
_cell.length_c   1.000
_cell.angle_alpha   90.00
_cell.angle_beta   90.00
_cell.angle_gamma   90.00
#
_symmetry.space_group_name_H-M   'P 1'
#
loop_
_entity.id
_entity.type
_entity.pdbx_description
1 polymer ?
#
loop_
_entity_poly.entity_id
_entity_poly.type
_entity_poly.pdbx_seq_one_letter_code
_entity_poly.pdbx_strand_id
1 'polypeptide(L)'
;MVDDLFIRKARGLFDQNIDVINTASILYALFEDNLDSLLEKIEQLSEGGYNHLFNSESLKNITQRLFNEYQVIGSETKYGVLLKIVHNILTQQMIFPDNLKIVVNYLNYLYDYKTDIRARYLVRSLLKELWLFIGLYNLDVNLLLEELGFICMGDKNKLIFFSKMLKDLDADY
;
A
#
# COMPACT_ATOMS: atom_id res chain seq x y z
N MET A 1 14.23 -1.56 21.95
CA MET A 1 14.62 -2.92 21.54
C MET A 1 13.38 -3.56 20.95
N VAL A 2 13.35 -3.76 19.63
CA VAL A 2 12.30 -4.57 18.98
C VAL A 2 12.35 -5.93 19.65
N ASP A 3 11.20 -6.36 20.17
CA ASP A 3 11.13 -7.49 21.08
C ASP A 3 11.74 -8.72 20.42
N ASP A 4 12.80 -9.25 21.02
CA ASP A 4 13.58 -10.37 20.48
C ASP A 4 12.68 -11.62 20.34
N LEU A 5 11.56 -11.64 21.08
CA LEU A 5 10.48 -12.60 20.97
C LEU A 5 9.66 -12.47 19.67
N PHE A 6 9.42 -11.25 19.20
CA PHE A 6 8.75 -10.98 17.92
C PHE A 6 9.63 -11.47 16.77
N ILE A 7 10.92 -11.11 16.77
CA ILE A 7 11.89 -11.55 15.75
C ILE A 7 12.11 -13.06 15.79
N ARG A 8 12.17 -13.69 16.98
CA ARG A 8 12.31 -15.15 17.12
C ARG A 8 11.04 -15.91 16.73
N LYS A 9 9.84 -15.40 17.04
CA LYS A 9 8.59 -15.98 16.54
C LYS A 9 8.51 -15.88 15.02
N ALA A 10 8.93 -14.75 14.46
CA ALA A 10 9.08 -14.58 13.03
C ALA A 10 10.05 -15.65 12.49
N ARG A 11 11.31 -15.70 12.96
CA ARG A 11 12.33 -16.65 12.48
C ARG A 11 11.96 -18.13 12.65
N GLY A 12 11.34 -18.53 13.76
CA GLY A 12 10.90 -19.92 13.99
C GLY A 12 9.74 -20.36 13.11
N LEU A 13 8.99 -19.41 12.52
CA LEU A 13 7.95 -19.65 11.52
C LEU A 13 8.47 -19.57 10.08
N PHE A 14 9.71 -19.10 9.86
CA PHE A 14 10.24 -18.78 8.53
C PHE A 14 11.17 -19.84 7.92
N ASP A 15 11.41 -20.96 8.60
CA ASP A 15 12.43 -21.94 8.19
C ASP A 15 11.89 -23.09 7.33
N GLN A 16 10.58 -23.12 7.00
CA GLN A 16 10.01 -24.17 6.16
C GLN A 16 8.94 -23.62 5.20
N ASN A 17 9.30 -23.58 3.91
CA ASN A 17 8.46 -23.31 2.73
C ASN A 17 7.95 -21.86 2.55
N ILE A 18 8.75 -21.08 1.80
CA ILE A 18 8.47 -19.70 1.35
C ILE A 18 7.07 -19.54 0.71
N ASP A 19 6.51 -20.60 0.12
CA ASP A 19 5.18 -20.57 -0.52
C ASP A 19 3.98 -20.70 0.43
N VAL A 20 4.18 -21.18 1.68
CA VAL A 20 3.10 -21.34 2.69
C VAL A 20 3.15 -20.22 3.75
N ILE A 21 4.30 -19.53 3.84
CA ILE A 21 4.62 -18.50 4.83
C ILE A 21 3.94 -17.14 4.55
N ASN A 22 3.46 -16.92 3.32
CA ASN A 22 3.17 -15.57 2.81
C ASN A 22 1.86 -14.93 3.31
N THR A 23 1.12 -15.56 4.24
CA THR A 23 -0.25 -15.12 4.55
C THR A 23 -0.65 -15.32 6.02
N ALA A 24 -0.29 -16.42 6.67
CA ALA A 24 -0.96 -16.80 7.93
C ALA A 24 -0.46 -16.09 9.20
N SER A 25 0.84 -15.91 9.43
CA SER A 25 1.36 -15.52 10.76
C SER A 25 1.17 -14.04 11.10
N ILE A 26 1.28 -13.14 10.12
CA ILE A 26 1.02 -11.70 10.30
C ILE A 26 -0.49 -11.47 10.39
N LEU A 27 -1.31 -12.19 9.60
CA LEU A 27 -2.76 -12.12 9.69
C LEU A 27 -3.26 -12.44 11.10
N TYR A 28 -2.75 -13.48 11.76
CA TYR A 28 -3.15 -13.78 13.14
C TYR A 28 -2.81 -12.67 14.15
N ALA A 29 -1.68 -11.96 13.99
CA ALA A 29 -1.36 -10.79 14.80
C ALA A 29 -2.19 -9.54 14.41
N LEU A 30 -2.56 -9.41 13.12
CA LEU A 30 -3.41 -8.34 12.57
C LEU A 30 -4.85 -8.39 13.09
N PHE A 31 -5.34 -9.55 13.56
CA PHE A 31 -6.72 -9.73 14.03
C PHE A 31 -6.96 -9.39 15.51
N GLU A 32 -5.92 -9.36 16.37
CA GLU A 32 -6.09 -9.17 17.82
C GLU A 32 -5.60 -7.81 18.37
N ASP A 33 -4.78 -7.06 17.62
CA ASP A 33 -4.23 -5.77 18.08
C ASP A 33 -5.14 -4.56 17.75
N ASN A 34 -5.16 -3.59 18.67
CA ASN A 34 -5.67 -2.23 18.43
C ASN A 34 -5.04 -1.65 17.15
N LEU A 35 -5.85 -1.13 16.23
CA LEU A 35 -5.41 -0.62 14.93
C LEU A 35 -4.30 0.43 15.05
N ASP A 36 -4.35 1.26 16.09
CA ASP A 36 -3.31 2.26 16.36
C ASP A 36 -1.94 1.62 16.59
N SER A 37 -1.87 0.66 17.52
CA SER A 37 -0.63 -0.05 17.84
C SER A 37 -0.15 -0.88 16.66
N LEU A 38 -1.08 -1.45 15.89
CA LEU A 38 -0.76 -2.21 14.71
C LEU A 38 -0.09 -1.35 13.64
N LEU A 39 -0.65 -0.19 13.33
CA LEU A 39 -0.09 0.74 12.35
C LEU A 39 1.32 1.20 12.76
N GLU A 40 1.53 1.53 14.03
CA GLU A 40 2.85 1.93 14.56
C GLU A 40 3.88 0.81 14.41
N LYS A 41 3.51 -0.45 14.71
CA LYS A 41 4.42 -1.60 14.54
C LYS A 41 4.76 -1.84 13.08
N ILE A 42 3.78 -1.78 12.17
CA ILE A 42 4.00 -1.99 10.74
C ILE A 42 4.88 -0.86 10.18
N GLU A 43 4.65 0.39 10.59
CA GLU A 43 5.47 1.53 10.20
C GLU A 43 6.94 1.30 10.57
N GLN A 44 7.24 0.95 11.82
CA GLN A 44 8.60 0.64 12.27
C GLN A 44 9.24 -0.50 11.49
N LEU A 45 8.47 -1.54 11.16
CA LEU A 45 8.97 -2.67 10.36
C LEU A 45 9.21 -2.27 8.90
N SER A 46 8.38 -1.41 8.33
CA SER A 46 8.55 -0.92 6.96
C SER A 46 9.83 -0.10 6.79
N GLU A 47 10.23 0.67 7.81
CA GLU A 47 11.51 1.40 7.83
C GLU A 47 12.72 0.45 7.87
N GLY A 48 12.58 -0.74 8.47
CA GLY A 48 13.61 -1.78 8.54
C GLY A 48 13.75 -2.65 7.28
N GLY A 49 12.96 -2.39 6.24
CA GLY A 49 13.02 -3.09 4.96
C GLY A 49 12.34 -4.46 4.91
N TYR A 50 11.38 -4.71 5.80
CA TYR A 50 10.59 -5.95 5.83
C TYR A 50 9.41 -5.92 4.84
N ASN A 51 9.69 -5.73 3.54
CA ASN A 51 8.63 -5.51 2.53
C ASN A 51 7.76 -6.75 2.24
N HIS A 52 8.27 -7.95 2.50
CA HIS A 52 7.51 -9.20 2.32
C HIS A 52 6.31 -9.31 3.25
N LEU A 53 6.23 -8.49 4.32
CA LEU A 53 5.09 -8.42 5.22
C LEU A 53 3.88 -7.71 4.58
N PHE A 54 4.07 -7.13 3.39
CA PHE A 54 3.14 -6.21 2.77
C PHE A 54 2.64 -6.74 1.43
N ASN A 55 1.35 -7.05 1.39
CA ASN A 55 0.65 -7.45 0.18
C ASN A 55 -0.67 -6.67 0.07
N SER A 56 -1.33 -6.80 -1.07
CA SER A 56 -2.57 -6.07 -1.36
C SER A 56 -3.70 -6.43 -0.39
N GLU A 57 -3.71 -7.64 0.18
CA GLU A 57 -4.75 -8.07 1.11
C GLU A 57 -4.59 -7.43 2.50
N SER A 58 -3.35 -7.37 3.01
CA SER A 58 -3.04 -6.65 4.26
C SER A 58 -3.45 -5.18 4.17
N LEU A 59 -3.17 -4.53 3.03
CA LEU A 59 -3.56 -3.16 2.75
C LEU A 59 -5.08 -2.96 2.78
N LYS A 60 -5.84 -3.85 2.12
CA LYS A 60 -7.30 -3.80 2.12
C LYS A 60 -7.87 -3.94 3.53
N ASN A 61 -7.37 -4.91 4.30
CA ASN A 61 -7.84 -5.17 5.66
C ASN A 61 -7.60 -3.98 6.60
N ILE A 62 -6.39 -3.41 6.57
CA ILE A 62 -6.06 -2.20 7.34
C ILE A 62 -6.98 -1.05 6.94
N THR A 63 -7.22 -0.89 5.64
CA THR A 63 -8.05 0.20 5.11
C THR A 63 -9.51 0.05 5.45
N GLN A 64 -10.05 -1.16 5.42
CA GLN A 64 -11.42 -1.41 5.82
C GLN A 64 -11.62 -1.06 7.31
N ARG A 65 -10.65 -1.41 8.16
CA ARG A 65 -10.67 -1.00 9.58
C ARG A 65 -10.55 0.52 9.73
N LEU A 66 -9.64 1.16 8.97
CA LEU A 66 -9.52 2.62 8.95
C LEU A 66 -10.84 3.31 8.55
N PHE A 67 -11.53 2.79 7.53
CA PHE A 67 -12.83 3.31 7.09
C PHE A 67 -13.92 3.15 8.15
N ASN A 68 -13.83 2.11 8.99
CA ASN A 68 -14.79 1.88 10.06
C ASN A 68 -14.50 2.79 11.27
N GLU A 69 -13.23 3.00 11.60
CA GLU A 69 -12.81 3.60 12.87
C GLU A 69 -12.48 5.11 12.74
N TYR A 70 -12.05 5.58 11.56
CA TYR A 70 -11.54 6.94 11.38
C TYR A 70 -12.21 7.69 10.23
N GLN A 71 -12.63 8.92 10.52
CA GLN A 71 -13.29 9.82 9.56
C GLN A 71 -12.36 10.93 9.03
N VAL A 72 -11.37 11.32 9.83
CA VAL A 72 -10.44 12.42 9.50
C VAL A 72 -9.29 11.90 8.65
N ILE A 73 -8.99 12.62 7.57
CA ILE A 73 -7.89 12.32 6.63
C ILE A 73 -6.80 13.40 6.70
N GLY A 74 -5.59 13.03 6.29
CA GLY A 74 -4.43 13.94 6.27
C GLY A 74 -3.13 13.21 6.58
N SER A 75 -2.00 13.87 6.32
CA SER A 75 -0.65 13.31 6.53
C SER A 75 -0.35 12.99 8.00
N GLU A 76 -0.97 13.71 8.94
CA GLU A 76 -0.81 13.48 10.39
C GLU A 76 -1.87 12.54 10.97
N THR A 77 -2.70 11.92 10.12
CA THR A 77 -3.74 10.97 10.55
C THR A 77 -3.30 9.53 10.34
N LYS A 78 -4.13 8.57 10.76
CA LYS A 78 -3.89 7.15 10.54
C LYS A 78 -3.87 6.77 9.05
N TYR A 79 -4.53 7.54 8.19
CA TYR A 79 -4.37 7.44 6.74
C TYR A 79 -2.98 7.90 6.28
N GLY A 80 -2.42 8.92 6.91
CA GLY A 80 -1.05 9.38 6.67
C GLY A 80 -0.01 8.34 7.07
N VAL A 81 -0.22 7.65 8.21
CA VAL A 81 0.63 6.52 8.62
C VAL A 81 0.58 5.38 7.59
N LEU A 82 -0.61 5.03 7.10
CA LEU A 82 -0.76 4.04 6.02
C LEU A 82 0.01 4.45 4.76
N LEU A 83 -0.07 5.73 4.37
CA LEU A 83 0.69 6.25 3.22
C LEU A 83 2.20 6.19 3.47
N LYS A 84 2.67 6.51 4.68
CA LYS A 84 4.09 6.39 5.04
C LYS A 84 4.58 4.94 5.01
N ILE A 85 3.75 3.98 5.41
CA ILE A 85 4.06 2.54 5.26
C ILE A 85 4.24 2.20 3.78
N VAL A 86 3.31 2.61 2.90
CA VAL A 86 3.43 2.37 1.46
C VAL A 86 4.67 3.05 0.88
N HIS A 87 4.93 4.29 1.27
CA HIS A 87 6.10 5.07 0.89
C HIS A 87 7.39 4.28 1.14
N ASN A 88 7.60 3.83 2.39
CA ASN A 88 8.80 3.12 2.79
C ASN A 88 9.05 1.88 1.94
N ILE A 89 7.99 1.20 1.52
CA ILE A 89 8.07 0.00 0.69
C ILE A 89 8.44 0.34 -0.76
N LEU A 90 7.95 1.47 -1.27
CA LEU A 90 8.31 1.97 -2.59
C LEU A 90 9.74 2.52 -2.65
N THR A 91 10.36 2.93 -1.53
CA THR A 91 11.74 3.46 -1.51
C THR A 91 12.83 2.45 -1.92
N GLN A 92 12.49 1.18 -2.08
CA GLN A 92 13.45 0.14 -2.43
C GLN A 92 13.44 -0.14 -3.93
N GLN A 93 14.35 0.54 -4.64
CA GLN A 93 14.44 0.49 -6.11
C GLN A 93 14.46 -0.93 -6.68
N MET A 94 15.20 -1.87 -6.07
CA MET A 94 15.37 -3.24 -6.58
C MET A 94 14.05 -4.02 -6.69
N ILE A 95 13.11 -3.76 -5.79
CA ILE A 95 11.82 -4.46 -5.71
C ILE A 95 10.64 -3.57 -6.09
N PHE A 96 10.92 -2.35 -6.56
CA PHE A 96 9.90 -1.38 -6.95
C PHE A 96 8.90 -1.94 -7.97
N PRO A 97 9.29 -2.68 -9.03
CA PRO A 97 8.32 -3.23 -9.99
C PRO A 97 7.29 -4.18 -9.36
N ASP A 98 7.69 -4.99 -8.38
CA ASP A 98 6.77 -5.90 -7.68
C ASP A 98 5.85 -5.12 -6.74
N ASN A 99 6.40 -4.12 -6.03
CA ASN A 99 5.62 -3.26 -5.16
C ASN A 99 4.64 -2.36 -5.94
N LEU A 100 5.01 -1.92 -7.15
CA LEU A 100 4.14 -1.19 -8.06
C LEU A 100 2.87 -1.99 -8.35
N LYS A 101 3.00 -3.28 -8.68
CA LYS A 101 1.85 -4.17 -8.92
C LYS A 101 0.96 -4.33 -7.68
N ILE A 102 1.57 -4.44 -6.50
CA ILE A 102 0.83 -4.51 -5.23
C ILE A 102 0.00 -3.23 -5.02
N VAL A 103 0.62 -2.06 -5.19
CA VAL A 103 -0.05 -0.76 -4.99
C VAL A 103 -1.11 -0.51 -6.06
N VAL A 104 -0.87 -0.85 -7.33
CA VAL A 104 -1.88 -0.72 -8.40
C VAL A 104 -3.09 -1.63 -8.16
N ASN A 105 -2.87 -2.86 -7.71
CA ASN A 105 -3.98 -3.73 -7.31
C ASN A 105 -4.76 -3.16 -6.10
N TYR A 106 -4.07 -2.49 -5.19
CA TYR A 106 -4.73 -1.81 -4.08
C TYR A 106 -5.49 -0.55 -4.52
N LEU A 107 -4.99 0.21 -5.50
CA LEU A 107 -5.75 1.30 -6.14
C LEU A 107 -7.04 0.80 -6.78
N ASN A 108 -7.00 -0.38 -7.43
CA ASN A 108 -8.19 -1.02 -7.98
C ASN A 108 -9.24 -1.33 -6.90
N TYR A 109 -8.84 -1.79 -5.73
CA TYR A 109 -9.74 -1.95 -4.60
C TYR A 109 -10.33 -0.61 -4.12
N LEU A 110 -9.49 0.43 -3.97
CA LEU A 110 -9.96 1.74 -3.52
C LEU A 110 -10.96 2.38 -4.49
N TYR A 111 -10.90 2.04 -5.78
CA TYR A 111 -11.86 2.49 -6.79
C TYR A 111 -13.31 2.06 -6.49
N ASP A 112 -13.51 0.93 -5.84
CA ASP A 112 -14.85 0.47 -5.45
C ASP A 112 -15.49 1.46 -4.47
N TYR A 113 -14.67 2.21 -3.73
CA TYR A 113 -15.06 3.24 -2.77
C TYR A 113 -14.87 4.66 -3.33
N LYS A 114 -14.76 4.85 -4.65
CA LYS A 114 -14.46 6.14 -5.32
C LYS A 114 -15.33 7.34 -4.94
N THR A 115 -16.53 7.13 -4.39
CA THR A 115 -17.40 8.22 -3.91
C THR A 115 -17.01 8.70 -2.51
N ASP A 116 -16.36 7.86 -1.71
CA ASP A 116 -15.82 8.20 -0.40
C ASP A 116 -14.63 9.15 -0.56
N ILE A 117 -14.63 10.24 0.20
CA ILE A 117 -13.55 11.23 0.17
C ILE A 117 -12.22 10.65 0.68
N ARG A 118 -12.27 9.67 1.59
CA ARG A 118 -11.12 9.02 2.20
C ARG A 118 -10.43 8.09 1.21
N ALA A 119 -11.21 7.32 0.47
CA ALA A 119 -10.71 6.51 -0.63
C ALA A 119 -10.08 7.39 -1.72
N ARG A 120 -10.72 8.49 -2.11
CA ARG A 120 -10.16 9.44 -3.09
C ARG A 120 -8.85 10.08 -2.61
N TYR A 121 -8.77 10.43 -1.33
CA TYR A 121 -7.53 10.92 -0.72
C TYR A 121 -6.40 9.90 -0.86
N LEU A 122 -6.64 8.64 -0.49
CA LEU A 122 -5.66 7.57 -0.63
C LEU A 122 -5.25 7.36 -2.09
N VAL A 123 -6.21 7.26 -3.01
CA VAL A 123 -5.91 7.08 -4.45
C VAL A 123 -5.02 8.20 -4.98
N ARG A 124 -5.36 9.47 -4.70
CA ARG A 124 -4.58 10.61 -5.18
C ARG A 124 -3.16 10.59 -4.62
N SER A 125 -3.00 10.37 -3.31
CA SER A 125 -1.69 10.33 -2.66
C SER A 125 -0.82 9.20 -3.20
N LEU A 126 -1.38 7.99 -3.35
CA LEU A 126 -0.67 6.83 -3.86
C LEU A 126 -0.24 7.01 -5.32
N LEU A 127 -1.11 7.52 -6.19
CA LEU A 127 -0.75 7.83 -7.57
C LEU A 127 0.37 8.87 -7.66
N LYS A 128 0.32 9.89 -6.79
CA LYS A 128 1.38 10.89 -6.70
C LYS A 128 2.72 10.27 -6.30
N GLU A 129 2.72 9.39 -5.31
CA GLU A 129 3.95 8.69 -4.89
C GLU A 129 4.49 7.77 -5.98
N LEU A 130 3.64 6.95 -6.62
CA LEU A 130 4.08 6.10 -7.72
C LEU A 130 4.69 6.90 -8.86
N TRP A 131 4.07 8.03 -9.23
CA TRP A 131 4.60 8.94 -10.25
C TRP A 131 5.97 9.50 -9.86
N LEU A 132 6.11 9.95 -8.61
CA LEU A 132 7.37 10.47 -8.07
C LEU A 132 8.48 9.43 -8.12
N PHE A 133 8.23 8.20 -7.66
CA PHE A 133 9.24 7.14 -7.61
C PHE A 133 9.65 6.64 -8.99
N ILE A 134 8.75 6.63 -9.98
CA ILE A 134 9.09 6.33 -11.37
C ILE A 134 10.09 7.36 -11.91
N GLY A 135 9.83 8.64 -11.67
CA GLY A 135 10.76 9.71 -12.03
C GLY A 135 12.08 9.60 -11.27
N LEU A 136 12.04 9.36 -9.96
CA LEU A 136 13.22 9.23 -9.11
C LEU A 136 14.13 8.07 -9.54
N TYR A 137 13.56 6.93 -9.91
CA TYR A 137 14.29 5.75 -10.36
C TYR A 137 14.59 5.74 -11.85
N ASN A 138 14.23 6.82 -12.57
CA ASN A 138 14.41 6.95 -14.02
C ASN A 138 13.84 5.73 -14.77
N LEU A 139 12.67 5.26 -14.34
CA LEU A 139 11.93 4.17 -14.96
C LEU A 139 11.06 4.71 -16.09
N ASP A 140 10.71 3.84 -17.05
CA ASP A 140 9.77 4.21 -18.10
C ASP A 140 8.38 4.50 -17.48
N VAL A 141 7.85 5.70 -17.73
CA VAL A 141 6.51 6.13 -17.31
C VAL A 141 5.42 5.18 -17.82
N ASN A 142 5.66 4.53 -18.96
CA ASN A 142 4.74 3.54 -19.50
C ASN A 142 4.48 2.38 -18.52
N LEU A 143 5.41 2.06 -17.63
CA LEU A 143 5.24 0.98 -16.65
C LEU A 143 4.00 1.20 -15.75
N LEU A 144 3.80 2.41 -15.23
CA LEU A 144 2.61 2.72 -14.43
C LEU A 144 1.35 2.79 -15.28
N LEU A 145 1.44 3.34 -16.49
CA LEU A 145 0.30 3.45 -17.39
C LEU A 145 -0.19 2.07 -17.85
N GLU A 146 0.72 1.13 -18.09
CA GLU A 146 0.41 -0.27 -18.42
C GLU A 146 -0.29 -0.96 -17.26
N GLU A 147 0.26 -0.89 -16.05
CA GLU A 147 -0.34 -1.50 -14.85
C GLU A 147 -1.73 -0.90 -14.54
N LEU A 148 -1.89 0.42 -14.66
CA LEU A 148 -3.20 1.07 -14.54
C LEU A 148 -4.14 0.65 -15.68
N GLY A 149 -3.62 0.50 -16.90
CA GLY A 149 -4.34 0.01 -18.06
C GLY A 149 -4.91 -1.38 -17.83
N PHE A 150 -4.13 -2.29 -17.24
CA PHE A 150 -4.58 -3.63 -16.89
C PHE A 150 -5.77 -3.62 -15.94
N ILE A 151 -5.74 -2.85 -14.85
CA ILE A 151 -6.88 -2.80 -13.92
C ILE A 151 -8.11 -2.11 -14.51
N CYS A 152 -7.92 -1.25 -15.52
CA CYS A 152 -8.98 -0.57 -16.27
C CYS A 152 -9.54 -1.37 -17.44
N MET A 153 -8.95 -2.53 -17.76
CA MET A 153 -9.33 -3.29 -18.95
C MET A 153 -10.82 -3.67 -18.90
N GLY A 154 -11.57 -3.23 -19.91
CA GLY A 154 -13.01 -3.47 -20.01
C GLY A 154 -13.91 -2.57 -19.12
N ASP A 155 -13.35 -1.66 -18.33
CA ASP A 155 -14.10 -0.73 -17.47
C ASP A 155 -13.83 0.73 -17.84
N LYS A 156 -14.70 1.29 -18.68
CA LYS A 156 -14.62 2.68 -19.14
C LYS A 156 -14.71 3.69 -17.99
N ASN A 157 -15.49 3.41 -16.94
CA ASN A 157 -15.64 4.34 -15.83
C ASN A 157 -14.37 4.40 -14.99
N LYS A 158 -13.71 3.25 -14.80
CA LYS A 158 -12.43 3.17 -14.11
C LYS A 158 -11.32 3.85 -14.90
N LEU A 159 -11.27 3.64 -16.22
CA LEU A 159 -10.35 4.33 -17.11
C LEU A 159 -10.50 5.86 -17.01
N ILE A 160 -11.73 6.38 -17.11
CA ILE A 160 -12.01 7.81 -17.00
C ILE A 160 -11.58 8.35 -15.64
N PHE A 161 -11.86 7.61 -14.56
CA PHE A 161 -11.51 8.01 -13.20
C PHE A 161 -10.00 8.14 -12.99
N PHE A 162 -9.23 7.10 -13.32
CA PHE A 162 -7.77 7.15 -13.14
C PHE A 162 -7.11 8.13 -14.12
N SER A 163 -7.62 8.24 -15.35
CA SER A 163 -7.15 9.24 -16.31
C SER A 163 -7.34 10.66 -15.78
N LYS A 164 -8.47 10.94 -15.11
CA LYS A 164 -8.71 12.24 -14.47
C LYS A 164 -7.73 12.47 -13.32
N MET A 165 -7.54 11.48 -12.43
CA MET A 165 -6.61 11.60 -11.32
C MET A 165 -5.18 11.86 -11.78
N LEU A 166 -4.72 11.19 -12.84
CA LEU A 166 -3.39 11.42 -13.42
C LEU A 166 -3.24 12.83 -14.02
N LYS A 167 -4.27 13.34 -14.73
CA LYS A 167 -4.27 14.72 -15.25
C LYS A 167 -4.21 15.76 -14.14
N ASP A 168 -4.94 15.53 -13.05
CA ASP A 168 -4.94 16.42 -11.90
C ASP A 168 -3.55 16.44 -11.21
N LEU A 169 -2.77 15.35 -11.31
CA LEU A 169 -1.39 15.29 -10.81
C LEU A 169 -0.41 16.03 -11.73
N ASP A 170 -0.53 15.87 -13.04
CA ASP A 170 0.33 16.57 -14.02
C ASP A 170 0.20 18.10 -13.91
N ALA A 171 -0.99 18.60 -13.56
CA ALA A 171 -1.21 20.02 -13.32
C ALA A 171 -0.59 20.55 -12.00
N ASP A 172 -0.21 19.66 -11.07
CA ASP A 172 0.44 20.03 -9.80
C ASP A 172 1.98 20.13 -9.94
N TYR A 173 2.56 19.78 -11.10
CA TYR A 173 4.00 19.80 -11.41
C TYR A 173 4.35 20.79 -12.54
#